data_AF-A0ABD0ZES6-F1
#
_entry.id   AF-A0ABD0ZES6-F1
#
_cell.length_a   1.000
_cell.length_b   1.000
_cell.length_c   1.000
_cell.angle_alpha   90.00
_cell.angle_beta   90.00
_cell.angle_gamma   90.00
#
_symmetry.space_group_name_H-M   'P 1'
#
loop_
_entity.id
_entity.type
_entity.pdbx_description
1 polymer ?
#
loop_
_entity_poly.entity_id
_entity_poly.type
_entity_poly.pdbx_seq_one_letter_code
_entity_poly.pdbx_strand_id
1 'polypeptide(L)'
;MAITKERRSLLVSMVVVLFFFNVNHLQVMCRPDHAKNCVDQDRKLLEFPLNLEYLEAEFFLFGALGFGLDKVASNLTMGGPSPIGAQKANLDRLTKDVILQFAWQEVGHLR
;
A
#
# COMPACT_ATOMS: atom_id res chain seq x y z
N MET A 1 10.29 -33.54 2.46
CA MET A 1 10.02 -33.29 1.03
C MET A 1 11.17 -32.45 0.47
N ALA A 2 12.06 -33.05 -0.33
CA ALA A 2 13.27 -32.37 -0.80
C ALA A 2 12.94 -31.30 -1.86
N ILE A 3 13.46 -30.09 -1.68
CA ILE A 3 13.25 -28.99 -2.62
C ILE A 3 14.23 -29.17 -3.79
N THR A 4 13.70 -29.32 -5.00
CA THR A 4 14.50 -29.45 -6.22
C THR A 4 15.33 -28.19 -6.48
N LYS A 5 16.49 -28.33 -7.14
CA LYS A 5 17.45 -27.22 -7.42
C LYS A 5 16.77 -26.04 -8.14
N GLU A 6 15.88 -26.34 -9.08
CA GLU A 6 15.01 -25.38 -9.78
C GLU A 6 14.13 -24.56 -8.82
N ARG A 7 13.42 -25.23 -7.90
CA ARG A 7 12.59 -24.57 -6.89
C ARG A 7 13.40 -23.70 -5.93
N ARG A 8 14.63 -24.11 -5.59
CA ARG A 8 15.54 -23.28 -4.79
C ARG A 8 15.94 -22.01 -5.54
N SER A 9 16.22 -22.10 -6.84
CA SER A 9 16.55 -20.94 -7.68
C SER A 9 15.39 -19.94 -7.77
N LEU A 10 14.17 -20.44 -8.00
CA LEU A 10 12.97 -19.61 -8.04
C LEU A 10 12.68 -18.93 -6.70
N LEU A 11 12.84 -19.65 -5.58
CA LEU A 11 12.67 -19.08 -4.24
C LEU A 11 13.69 -17.98 -3.95
N VAL A 12 14.96 -18.18 -4.34
CA VAL A 12 16.00 -17.16 -4.18
C VAL A 12 15.69 -15.93 -5.04
N SER A 13 15.27 -16.12 -6.29
CA SER A 13 14.88 -15.01 -7.17
C SER A 13 13.70 -14.22 -6.61
N MET A 14 12.67 -14.90 -6.10
CA MET A 14 11.50 -14.25 -5.49
C MET A 14 11.89 -13.43 -4.25
N VAL A 15 12.76 -13.97 -3.39
CA VAL A 15 13.27 -13.26 -2.20
C VAL A 15 14.09 -12.04 -2.60
N VAL A 16 14.90 -12.14 -3.65
CA VAL A 16 15.72 -11.02 -4.15
C VAL A 16 14.84 -9.91 -4.74
N VAL A 17 13.81 -10.25 -5.52
CA VAL A 17 12.84 -9.27 -6.05
C VAL A 17 12.09 -8.58 -4.91
N LEU A 18 11.60 -9.33 -3.93
CA LEU A 18 10.94 -8.78 -2.73
C LEU A 18 11.88 -7.87 -1.92
N PHE A 19 13.17 -8.21 -1.83
CA PHE A 19 14.18 -7.40 -1.17
C PHE A 19 14.42 -6.08 -1.94
N PHE A 20 14.53 -6.11 -3.26
CA PHE A 20 14.69 -4.90 -4.07
C PHE A 20 13.44 -4.00 -4.05
N PHE A 21 12.22 -4.55 -4.04
CA PHE A 21 11.00 -3.76 -3.86
C PHE A 21 10.93 -3.11 -2.47
N ASN A 22 11.36 -3.80 -1.40
CA ASN A 22 11.43 -3.23 -0.05
C ASN A 22 12.51 -2.13 0.08
N VAL A 23 13.66 -2.28 -0.59
CA VAL A 23 14.75 -1.29 -0.54
C VAL A 23 14.39 0.00 -1.27
N ASN A 24 13.63 -0.06 -2.37
CA ASN A 24 13.16 1.14 -3.09
C ASN A 24 12.09 1.92 -2.31
N HIS A 25 11.28 1.25 -1.48
CA HIS A 25 10.34 1.91 -0.55
C HIS A 25 11.07 2.67 0.60
N LEU A 26 12.35 2.38 0.84
CA LEU A 26 13.13 2.97 1.94
C LEU A 26 13.86 4.27 1.56
N GLN A 27 13.68 4.80 0.34
CA GLN A 27 14.41 5.98 -0.14
C GLN A 27 13.67 7.31 0.10
N VAL A 28 12.49 7.32 0.72
CA VAL A 28 11.79 8.57 1.12
C VAL A 28 11.61 8.62 2.64
N MET A 29 12.70 8.42 3.38
CA MET A 29 12.75 8.91 4.76
C MET A 29 13.63 10.15 4.81
N CYS A 30 12.97 11.31 4.87
CA CYS A 30 13.62 12.55 5.25
C CYS A 30 14.36 12.34 6.57
N ARG A 31 15.65 12.67 6.56
CA ARG A 31 16.54 12.65 7.72
C ARG A 31 15.89 13.44 8.87
N PRO A 32 15.79 12.89 10.10
CA PRO A 32 15.01 13.50 11.18
C PRO A 32 15.66 14.74 11.83
N ASP A 33 16.82 15.20 11.34
CA ASP A 33 17.59 16.23 12.02
C ASP A 33 17.17 17.66 11.69
N HIS A 34 16.36 17.88 10.64
CA HIS A 34 15.82 19.20 10.33
C HIS A 34 14.36 19.02 9.96
N ALA A 35 13.48 19.03 10.96
CA ALA A 35 12.10 19.47 10.77
C ALA A 35 12.12 20.96 10.39
N LYS A 36 12.65 21.28 9.20
CA LYS A 36 12.26 22.49 8.49
C LYS A 36 10.76 22.36 8.37
N ASN A 37 10.03 23.32 8.95
CA ASN A 37 8.59 23.42 8.81
C ASN A 37 8.24 23.08 7.36
N CYS A 38 7.47 21.99 7.17
CA CYS A 38 6.90 21.65 5.88
C CYS A 38 6.26 22.93 5.34
N VAL A 39 6.83 23.48 4.28
CA VAL A 39 6.36 24.76 3.77
C VAL A 39 4.95 24.53 3.23
N ASP A 40 4.07 25.53 3.27
CA ASP A 40 2.74 25.41 2.66
C ASP A 40 2.80 24.95 1.20
N GLN A 41 3.91 25.21 0.52
CA GLN A 41 4.19 24.72 -0.82
C GLN A 41 4.44 23.21 -0.86
N ASP A 42 5.20 22.65 0.09
CA ASP A 42 5.43 21.20 0.18
C ASP A 42 4.11 20.46 0.45
N ARG A 43 3.28 21.00 1.36
CA ARG A 43 1.94 20.45 1.63
C ARG A 43 1.08 20.41 0.37
N LYS A 44 1.02 21.51 -0.39
CA LYS A 44 0.26 21.58 -1.65
C LYS A 44 0.75 20.58 -2.70
N LEU A 45 2.06 20.35 -2.76
CA LEU A 45 2.62 19.35 -3.68
C LEU A 45 2.24 17.93 -3.28
N LEU A 46 2.10 17.65 -1.97
CA LEU A 46 1.76 16.33 -1.44
C LEU A 46 0.26 16.05 -1.36
N GLU A 47 -0.60 17.07 -1.28
CA GLU A 47 -2.06 16.89 -1.19
C GLU A 47 -2.62 16.06 -2.35
N PHE A 48 -2.17 16.31 -3.58
CA PHE A 48 -2.64 15.55 -4.75
C PHE A 48 -2.21 14.07 -4.73
N PRO A 49 -0.91 13.73 -4.63
CA PRO A 49 -0.50 12.33 -4.58
C PRO A 49 -1.08 11.62 -3.35
N LEU A 50 -1.15 12.26 -2.18
CA LEU A 50 -1.74 11.63 -0.99
C LEU A 50 -3.22 11.26 -1.17
N ASN A 51 -3.99 12.07 -1.91
CA ASN A 51 -5.36 11.73 -2.28
C ASN A 51 -5.42 10.56 -3.28
N LEU A 52 -4.42 10.39 -4.15
CA LEU A 52 -4.31 9.21 -5.02
C LEU A 52 -4.04 7.95 -4.21
N GLU A 53 -3.08 7.99 -3.29
CA GLU A 53 -2.80 6.86 -2.38
C GLU A 53 -4.07 6.50 -1.57
N TYR A 54 -4.84 7.50 -1.12
CA TYR A 54 -6.09 7.28 -0.42
C TYR A 54 -7.13 6.57 -1.29
N LEU A 55 -7.29 7.03 -2.54
CA LEU A 55 -8.19 6.41 -3.50
C LEU A 55 -7.79 4.96 -3.80
N GLU A 56 -6.50 4.70 -4.00
CA GLU A 56 -5.98 3.37 -4.30
C GLU A 56 -6.12 2.42 -3.11
N ALA A 57 -5.84 2.91 -1.88
CA ALA A 57 -6.06 2.16 -0.65
C ALA A 57 -7.54 1.74 -0.52
N GLU A 58 -8.48 2.67 -0.67
CA GLU A 58 -9.91 2.37 -0.64
C GLU A 58 -10.30 1.37 -1.74
N PHE A 59 -9.85 1.61 -2.97
CA PHE A 59 -10.16 0.75 -4.11
C PHE A 59 -9.70 -0.69 -3.91
N PHE A 60 -8.44 -0.89 -3.52
CA PHE A 60 -7.88 -2.22 -3.33
C PHE A 60 -8.43 -2.90 -2.07
N LEU A 61 -8.65 -2.17 -0.96
CA LEU A 61 -9.25 -2.72 0.26
C LEU A 61 -10.68 -3.20 0.02
N PHE A 62 -11.52 -2.38 -0.61
CA PHE A 62 -12.87 -2.82 -0.98
C PHE A 62 -12.80 -3.98 -1.97
N GLY A 63 -11.95 -3.90 -3.00
CA GLY A 63 -11.77 -4.98 -3.98
C GLY A 63 -11.44 -6.34 -3.34
N ALA A 64 -10.47 -6.39 -2.41
CA ALA A 64 -10.05 -7.63 -1.77
C ALA A 64 -10.93 -8.09 -0.60
N LEU A 65 -11.35 -7.16 0.26
CA LEU A 65 -11.95 -7.45 1.57
C LEU A 65 -13.43 -7.08 1.67
N GLY A 66 -13.88 -6.10 0.91
CA GLY A 66 -15.25 -5.56 0.96
C GLY A 66 -15.47 -4.46 2.00
N PHE A 67 -14.40 -3.88 2.53
CA PHE A 67 -14.44 -2.74 3.45
C PHE A 67 -13.14 -1.93 3.31
N GLY A 68 -13.20 -0.65 3.64
CA GLY A 68 -12.11 0.32 3.40
C GLY A 68 -11.32 0.73 4.64
N LEU A 69 -10.76 1.95 4.57
CA LEU A 69 -9.88 2.49 5.60
C LEU A 69 -10.59 2.72 6.93
N ASP A 70 -11.91 2.96 6.92
CA ASP A 70 -12.71 3.11 8.14
C ASP A 70 -12.61 1.91 9.09
N LYS A 71 -12.31 0.73 8.55
CA LYS A 71 -12.11 -0.49 9.35
C LYS A 71 -10.63 -0.86 9.52
N VAL A 72 -9.80 -0.56 8.53
CA VAL A 72 -8.40 -0.99 8.49
C VAL A 72 -7.46 -0.02 9.21
N ALA A 73 -7.70 1.28 9.06
CA ALA A 73 -6.87 2.36 9.60
C ALA A 73 -7.73 3.63 9.79
N SER A 74 -8.74 3.56 10.65
CA SER A 74 -9.70 4.65 10.86
C SER A 74 -9.07 5.97 11.31
N ASN A 75 -7.88 5.93 11.89
CA ASN A 75 -7.11 7.12 12.25
C ASN A 75 -6.61 7.92 11.03
N LEU A 76 -6.58 7.32 9.84
CA LEU A 76 -6.13 7.95 8.59
C LEU A 76 -7.29 8.58 7.79
N THR A 77 -8.56 8.26 8.10
CA THR A 77 -9.70 8.73 7.31
C THR A 77 -10.11 10.17 7.63
N MET A 78 -9.59 10.74 8.73
CA MET A 78 -9.88 12.10 9.19
C MET A 78 -11.39 12.41 9.31
N GLY A 79 -12.24 11.39 9.40
CA GLY A 79 -13.70 11.54 9.44
C GLY A 79 -14.37 11.82 8.08
N GLY A 80 -13.67 11.60 6.97
CA GLY A 80 -14.27 11.64 5.64
C GLY A 80 -15.36 10.57 5.46
N PRO A 81 -16.30 10.76 4.51
CA PRO A 81 -17.33 9.76 4.24
C PRO A 81 -16.73 8.52 3.56
N SER A 82 -17.25 7.34 3.90
CA SER A 82 -16.89 6.12 3.17
C SER A 82 -17.28 6.22 1.68
N PRO A 83 -16.55 5.54 0.78
CA PRO A 83 -16.90 5.48 -0.64
C PRO A 83 -18.32 4.95 -0.89
N ILE A 84 -19.06 5.61 -1.78
CA ILE A 84 -20.42 5.20 -2.15
C ILE A 84 -20.34 4.13 -3.24
N GLY A 85 -21.00 2.99 -3.00
CA GLY A 85 -21.12 1.90 -3.99
C GLY A 85 -19.90 1.00 -4.10
N ALA A 86 -18.86 1.21 -3.29
CA ALA A 86 -17.72 0.30 -3.23
C ALA A 86 -18.16 -1.08 -2.68
N GLN A 87 -17.71 -2.13 -3.35
CA GLN A 87 -18.11 -3.52 -3.06
C GLN A 87 -16.91 -4.44 -3.18
N LYS A 88 -17.03 -5.61 -2.55
CA LYS A 88 -16.07 -6.69 -2.71
C LYS A 88 -16.07 -7.22 -4.14
N ALA A 89 -14.90 -7.30 -4.75
CA ALA A 89 -14.76 -7.86 -6.08
C ALA A 89 -14.82 -9.40 -6.04
N ASN A 90 -15.37 -10.00 -7.10
CA ASN A 90 -15.37 -11.45 -7.30
C ASN A 90 -14.05 -11.88 -7.94
N LEU A 91 -13.01 -12.03 -7.12
CA LEU A 91 -11.65 -12.37 -7.54
C LEU A 91 -11.32 -13.82 -7.18
N ASP A 92 -10.52 -14.49 -8.02
CA ASP A 92 -9.92 -15.76 -7.64
C ASP A 92 -8.90 -15.58 -6.50
N ARG A 93 -8.41 -16.69 -5.96
CA ARG A 93 -7.55 -16.67 -4.78
C ARG A 93 -6.24 -15.89 -5.02
N LEU A 94 -5.60 -16.07 -6.16
CA LEU A 94 -4.32 -15.42 -6.45
C LEU A 94 -4.51 -13.92 -6.69
N THR A 95 -5.48 -13.56 -7.52
CA THR A 95 -5.75 -12.15 -7.82
C THR A 95 -6.17 -11.39 -6.56
N LYS A 96 -7.03 -11.99 -5.72
CA LYS A 96 -7.38 -11.40 -4.43
C LYS A 96 -6.15 -11.16 -3.54
N ASP A 97 -5.23 -12.11 -3.48
CA ASP A 97 -4.02 -12.01 -2.66
C ASP A 97 -3.12 -10.87 -3.15
N VAL A 98 -2.91 -10.75 -4.47
CA VAL A 98 -2.15 -9.65 -5.07
C VAL A 98 -2.80 -8.29 -4.79
N ILE A 99 -4.13 -8.18 -5.01
CA ILE A 99 -4.86 -6.93 -4.72
C ILE A 99 -4.79 -6.57 -3.23
N LEU A 100 -4.82 -7.56 -2.35
CA LEU A 100 -4.67 -7.32 -0.92
C LEU A 100 -3.25 -6.84 -0.57
N GLN A 101 -2.21 -7.33 -1.26
CA GLN A 101 -0.86 -6.84 -1.07
C GLN A 101 -0.72 -5.38 -1.51
N PHE A 102 -1.29 -4.99 -2.66
CA PHE A 102 -1.34 -3.58 -3.08
C PHE A 102 -2.09 -2.72 -2.05
N ALA A 103 -3.24 -3.18 -1.57
CA ALA A 103 -3.97 -2.47 -0.51
C ALA A 103 -3.10 -2.18 0.73
N TRP A 104 -2.25 -3.12 1.15
CA TRP A 104 -1.36 -2.91 2.29
C TRP A 104 -0.23 -1.92 2.00
N GLN A 105 0.23 -1.84 0.75
CA GLN A 105 1.23 -0.85 0.34
C GLN A 105 0.65 0.56 0.39
N GLU A 106 -0.55 0.77 -0.15
CA GLU A 106 -1.17 2.11 -0.16
C GLU A 106 -1.57 2.57 1.25
N VAL A 107 -2.05 1.65 2.11
CA VAL A 107 -2.24 1.96 3.55
C VAL A 107 -0.91 2.35 4.21
N GLY A 108 0.20 1.78 3.76
CA GLY A 108 1.55 2.15 4.17
C GLY A 108 1.95 3.55 3.68
N HIS A 109 1.68 3.89 2.43
CA HIS A 109 1.97 5.21 1.86
C HIS A 109 1.22 6.36 2.56
N LEU A 110 0.04 6.08 3.12
CA LEU A 110 -0.73 7.06 3.91
C LEU A 110 -0.16 7.36 5.31
N ARG A 111 0.79 6.57 5.83
CA ARG A 111 1.36 6.70 7.19
C ARG A 111 2.65 7.48 7.22
#